data_AF-A0A3M6XI72-F1
#
_entry.id   AF-A0A3M6XI72-F1
#
_cell.length_a   1.000
_cell.length_b   1.000
_cell.length_c   1.000
_cell.angle_alpha   90.00
_cell.angle_beta   90.00
_cell.angle_gamma   90.00
#
_symmetry.space_group_name_H-M   'P 1'
#
loop_
_entity.id
_entity.type
_entity.pdbx_description
1 polymer ?
#
loop_
_entity_poly.entity_id
_entity_poly.type
_entity_poly.pdbx_seq_one_letter_code
_entity_poly.pdbx_strand_id
1 'polypeptide(L)'
;GQALSLAFGVPVGAAFLKIIQATGDNFFLYIWLFTLTVQLGAVTIYPIVIVPLFNKLTPLEPGKLKERVEALAGKLEFPLDELQVIDGSKRSAHSNAYFTGLPWKKKIVIYDTLIAKSSVPEIEAVLAHELGHWKMGHTTSLLAISSFHLFWVFGLFRVFINNNSLYESFGFHNIRPIIIGFILFNEVLSPTDSLVKLGMNIWTRRMEFQAGMSCKIPPYYPPITLLRCSNSPKEIYKLLLTISPFLLTDEFSNRLGYARELASSLIKLQIQNLSSMDADWMYSAYHYSHPILTERLKAVGWTSEHKVSSAGDAEEKTQ
;
A
#
# COMPACT_ATOMS: atom_id res chain seq x y z
N GLY A 1 -10.38 -15.47 13.56
CA GLY A 1 -9.72 -15.64 12.25
C GLY A 1 -10.51 -16.62 11.39
N GLN A 2 -10.24 -17.91 11.51
CA GLN A 2 -10.82 -18.96 10.65
C GLN A 2 -12.36 -18.97 10.61
N ALA A 3 -13.04 -18.82 11.75
CA ALA A 3 -14.51 -18.74 11.79
C ALA A 3 -15.06 -17.57 10.96
N LEU A 4 -14.40 -16.42 10.98
CA LEU A 4 -14.76 -15.26 10.16
C LEU A 4 -14.53 -15.55 8.67
N SER A 5 -13.41 -16.20 8.34
CA SER A 5 -13.10 -16.63 6.98
C SER A 5 -14.17 -17.59 6.44
N LEU A 6 -14.68 -18.51 7.25
CA LEU A 6 -15.78 -19.40 6.86
C LEU A 6 -17.10 -18.63 6.72
N ALA A 7 -17.42 -17.76 7.68
CA ALA A 7 -18.66 -16.99 7.70
C ALA A 7 -18.83 -16.09 6.47
N PHE A 8 -17.75 -15.45 5.99
CA PHE A 8 -17.77 -14.63 4.78
C PHE A 8 -17.40 -15.41 3.52
N GLY A 9 -16.42 -16.31 3.61
CA GLY A 9 -15.88 -17.03 2.46
C GLY A 9 -16.87 -18.02 1.84
N VAL A 10 -17.65 -18.75 2.66
CA VAL A 10 -18.61 -19.73 2.14
C VAL A 10 -19.75 -19.04 1.36
N PRO A 11 -20.43 -18.00 1.89
CA PRO A 11 -21.46 -17.28 1.13
C PRO A 11 -20.93 -16.60 -0.14
N VAL A 12 -19.76 -15.96 -0.06
CA VAL A 12 -19.14 -15.30 -1.22
C VAL A 12 -18.76 -16.33 -2.29
N GLY A 13 -18.17 -17.46 -1.89
CA GLY A 13 -17.83 -18.56 -2.79
C GLY A 13 -19.08 -19.22 -3.42
N ALA A 14 -20.14 -19.41 -2.64
CA ALA A 14 -21.41 -19.94 -3.16
C ALA A 14 -22.05 -18.98 -4.17
N ALA A 15 -22.04 -17.68 -3.89
CA ALA A 15 -22.53 -16.66 -4.81
C ALA A 15 -21.68 -16.62 -6.10
N PHE A 16 -20.35 -16.67 -5.97
CA PHE A 16 -19.42 -16.76 -7.11
C PHE A 16 -19.77 -17.94 -8.04
N LEU A 17 -19.92 -19.15 -7.49
CA LEU A 17 -20.28 -20.33 -8.28
C LEU A 17 -21.67 -20.20 -8.91
N LYS A 18 -22.65 -19.71 -8.16
CA LYS A 18 -24.02 -19.53 -8.64
C LYS A 18 -24.11 -18.51 -9.78
N ILE A 19 -23.33 -17.44 -9.73
CA ILE A 19 -23.27 -16.44 -10.81
C ILE A 19 -22.76 -17.08 -12.10
N ILE A 20 -21.68 -17.85 -12.03
CA ILE A 20 -21.11 -18.53 -13.22
C ILE A 20 -22.12 -19.52 -13.80
N GLN A 21 -22.77 -20.32 -12.95
CA GLN A 21 -23.78 -21.29 -13.39
C GLN A 21 -25.00 -20.64 -14.03
N ALA A 22 -25.46 -19.49 -13.50
CA ALA A 22 -26.67 -18.82 -13.97
C ALA A 22 -26.47 -18.01 -15.26
N THR A 23 -25.25 -17.52 -15.52
CA THR A 23 -25.00 -16.53 -16.59
C THR A 23 -24.30 -17.10 -17.82
N GLY A 24 -23.82 -18.36 -17.75
CA GLY A 24 -23.17 -19.03 -18.88
C GLY A 24 -21.99 -18.21 -19.41
N ASP A 25 -21.80 -18.13 -20.73
CA ASP A 25 -20.62 -17.49 -21.35
C ASP A 25 -20.43 -15.99 -21.06
N ASN A 26 -21.45 -15.31 -20.51
CA ASN A 26 -21.39 -13.89 -20.16
C ASN A 26 -21.02 -13.64 -18.68
N PHE A 27 -20.64 -14.67 -17.93
CA PHE A 27 -20.40 -14.58 -16.49
C PHE A 27 -19.36 -13.55 -16.08
N PHE A 28 -18.36 -13.28 -16.94
CA PHE A 28 -17.20 -12.46 -16.58
C PHE A 28 -17.58 -11.03 -16.13
N LEU A 29 -18.60 -10.42 -16.73
CA LEU A 29 -19.07 -9.09 -16.33
C LEU A 29 -19.80 -9.11 -15.00
N TYR A 30 -20.68 -10.09 -14.81
CA TYR A 30 -21.48 -10.23 -13.59
C TYR A 30 -20.61 -10.56 -12.38
N ILE A 31 -19.63 -11.44 -12.56
CA ILE A 31 -18.71 -11.82 -11.49
C ILE A 31 -17.73 -10.70 -11.16
N TRP A 32 -17.28 -9.94 -12.16
CA TRP A 32 -16.49 -8.75 -11.95
C TRP A 32 -17.28 -7.70 -11.15
N LEU A 33 -18.52 -7.40 -11.53
CA LEU A 33 -19.35 -6.44 -10.80
C LEU A 33 -19.66 -6.92 -9.37
N PHE A 34 -19.93 -8.22 -9.20
CA PHE A 34 -20.14 -8.83 -7.89
C PHE A 34 -18.89 -8.68 -7.00
N THR A 35 -17.72 -9.07 -7.50
CA THR A 35 -16.46 -8.99 -6.74
C THR A 35 -16.06 -7.54 -6.45
N LEU A 36 -16.28 -6.61 -7.38
CA LEU A 36 -16.10 -5.17 -7.14
C LEU A 36 -17.00 -4.67 -6.01
N THR A 37 -18.27 -5.08 -6.00
CA THR A 37 -19.23 -4.74 -4.93
C THR A 37 -18.78 -5.29 -3.58
N VAL A 38 -18.35 -6.56 -3.55
CA VAL A 38 -17.82 -7.20 -2.34
C VAL A 38 -16.53 -6.50 -1.88
N GLN A 39 -15.64 -6.12 -2.79
CA GLN A 39 -14.39 -5.42 -2.47
C GLN A 39 -14.65 -4.03 -1.87
N LEU A 40 -15.52 -3.24 -2.47
CA LEU A 40 -15.94 -1.93 -1.95
C LEU A 40 -16.61 -2.06 -0.57
N GLY A 41 -17.47 -3.07 -0.41
CA GLY A 41 -18.07 -3.42 0.86
C GLY A 41 -17.02 -3.80 1.90
N ALA A 42 -16.05 -4.64 1.55
CA ALA A 42 -14.99 -5.09 2.45
C ALA A 42 -14.09 -3.94 2.92
N VAL A 43 -13.69 -3.02 2.02
CA VAL A 43 -12.92 -1.82 2.38
C VAL A 43 -13.65 -0.94 3.40
N THR A 44 -14.98 -0.96 3.41
CA THR A 44 -15.81 -0.21 4.36
C THR A 44 -16.08 -0.98 5.65
N ILE A 45 -16.47 -2.26 5.54
CA ILE A 45 -16.91 -3.10 6.66
C ILE A 45 -15.72 -3.54 7.52
N TYR A 46 -14.58 -3.85 6.91
CA TYR A 46 -13.40 -4.36 7.62
C TYR A 46 -12.94 -3.43 8.77
N PRO A 47 -12.66 -2.13 8.54
CA PRO A 47 -12.22 -1.23 9.61
C PRO A 47 -13.32 -0.95 10.64
N ILE A 48 -14.60 -0.99 10.26
CA ILE A 48 -15.73 -0.62 11.13
C ILE A 48 -16.16 -1.78 12.04
N VAL A 49 -16.13 -3.02 11.53
CA VAL A 49 -16.69 -4.19 12.21
C VAL A 49 -15.62 -5.20 12.59
N ILE A 50 -14.66 -5.46 11.71
CA ILE A 50 -13.67 -6.53 11.91
C ILE A 50 -12.52 -6.07 12.78
N VAL A 51 -11.95 -4.89 12.54
CA VAL A 51 -10.83 -4.37 13.35
C VAL A 51 -11.19 -4.25 14.84
N PRO A 52 -12.34 -3.67 15.23
CA PRO A 52 -12.72 -3.56 16.65
C PRO A 52 -12.98 -4.91 17.34
N LEU A 53 -13.24 -5.97 16.58
CA LEU A 53 -13.41 -7.33 17.14
C LEU A 53 -12.08 -7.91 17.64
N PHE A 54 -10.95 -7.49 17.07
CA PHE A 54 -9.63 -8.05 17.37
C PHE A 54 -8.73 -7.13 18.18
N ASN A 55 -8.96 -5.82 18.12
CA ASN A 55 -8.15 -4.78 18.74
C ASN A 55 -9.06 -3.74 19.40
N LYS A 56 -8.60 -3.19 20.52
CA LYS A 56 -9.28 -2.10 21.23
C LYS A 56 -8.90 -0.78 20.56
N LEU A 57 -9.91 -0.05 20.11
CA LEU A 57 -9.77 1.31 19.61
C LEU A 57 -10.29 2.27 20.69
N THR A 58 -9.43 3.18 21.14
CA THR A 58 -9.79 4.23 22.09
C THR A 58 -9.58 5.61 21.47
N PRO A 59 -10.44 6.60 21.74
CA PRO A 59 -10.19 7.96 21.30
C PRO A 59 -8.84 8.48 21.80
N LEU A 60 -8.12 9.25 20.99
CA LEU A 60 -6.87 9.87 21.42
C LEU A 60 -7.14 10.90 22.53
N GLU A 61 -6.36 10.82 23.60
CA GLU A 61 -6.46 11.73 24.74
C GLU A 61 -6.24 13.19 24.32
N PRO A 62 -6.93 14.16 24.95
CA PRO A 62 -6.67 15.57 24.72
C PRO A 62 -5.22 15.93 25.05
N GLY A 63 -4.55 16.64 24.16
CA GLY A 63 -3.17 17.09 24.38
C GLY A 63 -2.52 17.62 23.11
N LYS A 64 -1.22 17.96 23.22
CA LYS A 64 -0.44 18.58 22.13
C LYS A 64 -0.44 17.76 20.84
N LEU A 65 -0.44 16.42 20.93
CA LEU A 65 -0.47 15.55 19.75
C LEU A 65 -1.80 15.71 19.00
N LYS A 66 -2.93 15.62 19.71
CA LYS A 66 -4.26 15.77 19.13
C LYS A 66 -4.43 17.13 18.44
N GLU A 67 -4.06 18.21 19.12
CA GLU A 67 -4.15 19.58 18.57
C GLU A 67 -3.35 19.75 17.28
N ARG A 68 -2.12 19.21 17.23
CA ARG A 68 -1.26 19.30 16.03
C ARG A 68 -1.78 18.46 14.88
N VAL A 69 -2.31 17.27 15.15
CA VAL A 69 -2.91 16.41 14.13
C VAL A 69 -4.19 17.03 13.57
N GLU A 70 -5.04 17.60 14.42
CA GLU A 70 -6.25 18.32 14.00
C GLU A 70 -5.90 19.57 13.17
N ALA A 71 -4.86 20.32 13.57
CA ALA A 71 -4.37 21.45 12.79
C ALA A 71 -3.81 21.03 11.43
N LEU A 72 -3.05 19.93 11.36
CA LEU A 72 -2.54 19.37 10.11
C LEU A 72 -3.69 18.91 9.20
N ALA A 73 -4.67 18.19 9.75
CA ALA A 73 -5.86 17.76 9.01
C ALA A 73 -6.65 18.95 8.47
N GLY A 74 -6.84 20.00 9.28
CA GLY A 74 -7.48 21.25 8.87
C GLY A 74 -6.74 21.96 7.74
N LYS A 75 -5.41 22.07 7.84
CA LYS A 75 -4.55 22.67 6.78
C LYS A 75 -4.66 21.93 5.45
N LEU A 76 -4.89 20.62 5.48
CA LEU A 76 -4.97 19.77 4.29
C LEU A 76 -6.40 19.53 3.80
N GLU A 77 -7.39 20.14 4.46
CA GLU A 77 -8.83 19.93 4.22
C GLU A 77 -9.22 18.45 4.30
N PHE A 78 -8.54 17.70 5.17
CA PHE A 78 -8.84 16.30 5.39
C PHE A 78 -10.13 16.18 6.23
N PRO A 79 -11.14 15.40 5.79
CA PRO A 79 -12.42 15.27 6.49
C PRO A 79 -12.29 14.36 7.73
N LEU A 80 -11.55 14.85 8.74
CA LEU A 80 -11.33 14.16 10.01
C LEU A 80 -12.62 14.13 10.83
N ASP A 81 -13.11 12.94 11.12
CA ASP A 81 -14.27 12.69 11.98
C ASP A 81 -13.82 12.22 13.38
N GLU A 82 -12.83 11.33 13.44
CA GLU A 82 -12.35 10.75 14.70
C GLU A 82 -10.84 10.43 14.66
N LEU A 83 -10.17 10.62 15.79
CA LEU A 83 -8.76 10.26 15.99
C LEU A 83 -8.66 9.20 17.09
N GLN A 84 -8.17 8.02 16.73
CA GLN A 84 -8.17 6.83 17.58
C GLN A 84 -6.76 6.27 17.76
N VAL A 85 -6.55 5.62 18.90
CA VAL A 85 -5.38 4.81 19.23
C VAL A 85 -5.77 3.35 19.22
N ILE A 86 -4.97 2.52 18.56
CA ILE A 86 -5.12 1.06 18.54
C ILE A 86 -4.07 0.41 19.44
N ASP A 87 -4.47 -0.62 20.19
CA ASP A 87 -3.62 -1.44 21.07
C ASP A 87 -2.72 -2.44 20.29
N GLY A 88 -1.94 -1.92 19.33
CA GLY A 88 -1.04 -2.70 18.50
C GLY A 88 0.02 -3.48 19.28
N SER A 89 0.46 -2.94 20.42
CA SER A 89 1.43 -3.56 21.33
C SER A 89 1.05 -4.97 21.81
N LYS A 90 -0.26 -5.29 21.86
CA LYS A 90 -0.75 -6.63 22.23
C LYS A 90 -0.34 -7.71 21.23
N ARG A 91 -0.03 -7.33 19.98
CA ARG A 91 0.29 -8.26 18.88
C ARG A 91 1.78 -8.25 18.55
N SER A 92 2.39 -7.08 18.50
CA SER A 92 3.80 -6.94 18.15
C SER A 92 4.36 -5.58 18.57
N ALA A 93 5.68 -5.45 18.52
CA ALA A 93 6.37 -4.19 18.78
C ALA A 93 6.36 -3.22 17.58
N HIS A 94 5.73 -3.60 16.46
CA HIS A 94 5.68 -2.81 15.23
C HIS A 94 4.84 -1.55 15.43
N SER A 95 5.31 -0.45 14.84
CA SER A 95 4.69 0.87 14.92
C SER A 95 4.13 1.26 13.56
N ASN A 96 2.91 1.79 13.53
CA ASN A 96 2.24 2.20 12.30
C ASN A 96 1.19 3.30 12.55
N ALA A 97 0.74 3.95 11.49
CA ALA A 97 -0.43 4.82 11.49
C ALA A 97 -1.14 4.67 10.14
N TYR A 98 -2.47 4.75 10.14
CA TYR A 98 -3.24 4.71 8.89
C TYR A 98 -4.54 5.50 9.03
N PHE A 99 -5.16 5.80 7.89
CA PHE A 99 -6.51 6.39 7.86
C PHE A 99 -7.50 5.41 7.25
N THR A 100 -8.76 5.54 7.65
CA THR A 100 -9.84 4.68 7.19
C THR A 100 -11.18 5.42 7.18
N GLY A 101 -12.23 4.77 6.68
CA GLY A 101 -13.58 5.32 6.63
C GLY A 101 -13.99 5.86 5.26
N LEU A 102 -15.24 6.33 5.23
CA LEU A 102 -15.92 6.77 4.03
C LEU A 102 -15.26 8.02 3.42
N PRO A 103 -15.50 8.34 2.13
CA PRO A 103 -14.91 9.52 1.50
C PRO A 103 -15.18 10.83 2.26
N TRP A 104 -16.37 10.96 2.85
CA TRP A 104 -16.84 12.16 3.56
C TRP A 104 -16.56 12.19 5.07
N LYS A 105 -16.23 11.05 5.68
CA LYS A 105 -15.94 10.93 7.12
C LYS A 105 -14.80 9.94 7.31
N LYS A 106 -13.62 10.46 7.64
CA LYS A 106 -12.40 9.66 7.79
C LYS A 106 -11.92 9.65 9.22
N LYS A 107 -11.36 8.52 9.61
CA LYS A 107 -10.75 8.28 10.91
C LYS A 107 -9.27 8.09 10.73
N ILE A 108 -8.48 8.66 11.63
CA ILE A 108 -7.04 8.38 11.72
C ILE A 108 -6.84 7.43 12.90
N VAL A 109 -6.09 6.35 12.66
CA VAL A 109 -5.76 5.35 13.67
C VAL A 109 -4.25 5.32 13.85
N ILE A 110 -3.79 5.59 15.07
CA ILE A 110 -2.38 5.63 15.45
C ILE A 110 -2.08 4.44 16.38
N TYR A 111 -0.97 3.74 16.17
CA TYR A 111 -0.58 2.64 17.06
C TYR A 111 -0.03 3.20 18.38
N ASP A 112 -0.40 2.58 19.49
CA ASP A 112 0.18 2.86 20.81
C ASP A 112 1.72 2.76 20.83
N THR A 113 2.28 1.79 20.11
CA THR A 113 3.72 1.60 19.91
C THR A 113 4.39 2.79 19.21
N LEU A 114 3.70 3.45 18.28
CA LEU A 114 4.21 4.64 17.60
C LEU A 114 4.22 5.84 18.57
N ILE A 115 3.16 6.01 19.36
CA ILE A 115 3.07 7.08 20.37
C ILE A 115 4.13 6.91 21.45
N ALA A 116 4.38 5.67 21.90
CA ALA A 116 5.34 5.41 22.96
C ALA A 116 6.80 5.64 22.54
N LYS A 117 7.14 5.52 21.25
CA LYS A 117 8.53 5.48 20.77
C LYS A 117 8.95 6.65 19.89
N SER A 118 8.01 7.52 19.52
CA SER A 118 8.24 8.68 18.67
C SER A 118 7.80 9.96 19.37
N SER A 119 8.53 11.04 19.11
CA SER A 119 8.15 12.36 19.59
C SER A 119 6.96 12.92 18.80
N VAL A 120 6.24 13.89 19.38
CA VAL A 120 5.07 14.50 18.72
C VAL A 120 5.37 15.03 17.30
N PRO A 121 6.49 15.74 17.04
CA PRO A 121 6.85 16.17 15.67
C PRO A 121 7.11 15.00 14.71
N GLU A 122 7.69 13.89 15.19
CA GLU A 122 7.92 12.70 14.36
C GLU A 122 6.60 12.01 13.98
N ILE A 123 5.65 11.90 14.92
CA ILE A 123 4.33 11.32 14.64
C ILE A 123 3.58 12.18 13.62
N GLU A 124 3.63 13.51 13.78
CA GLU A 124 3.04 14.44 12.82
C GLU A 124 3.67 14.33 11.42
N ALA A 125 4.99 14.15 11.33
CA ALA A 125 5.69 13.94 10.05
C ALA A 125 5.25 12.65 9.34
N VAL A 126 5.08 11.56 10.11
CA VAL A 126 4.53 10.29 9.60
C VAL A 126 3.10 10.49 9.12
N LEU A 127 2.26 11.17 9.89
CA LEU A 127 0.89 11.46 9.49
C LEU A 127 0.81 12.39 8.27
N ALA A 128 1.73 13.35 8.13
CA ALA A 128 1.83 14.17 6.93
C ALA A 128 2.15 13.33 5.69
N HIS A 129 3.02 12.33 5.81
CA HIS A 129 3.29 11.35 4.75
C HIS A 129 2.03 10.54 4.41
N GLU A 130 1.34 9.97 5.41
CA GLU A 130 0.10 9.20 5.21
C GLU A 130 -1.01 10.04 4.55
N LEU A 131 -1.20 11.29 5.00
CA LEU A 131 -2.16 12.23 4.41
C LEU A 131 -1.77 12.63 2.98
N GLY A 132 -0.49 12.57 2.64
CA GLY A 132 -0.03 12.67 1.26
C GLY A 132 -0.65 11.59 0.36
N HIS A 133 -0.73 10.33 0.83
CA HIS A 133 -1.33 9.24 0.04
C HIS A 133 -2.82 9.48 -0.21
N TRP A 134 -3.50 10.09 0.77
CA TRP A 134 -4.89 10.50 0.62
C TRP A 134 -5.06 11.64 -0.39
N LYS A 135 -4.28 12.73 -0.24
CA LYS A 135 -4.40 13.91 -1.10
C LYS A 135 -4.16 13.55 -2.57
N MET A 136 -3.28 12.59 -2.79
CA MET A 136 -2.91 12.08 -4.12
C MET A 136 -3.76 10.91 -4.59
N GLY A 137 -4.84 10.53 -3.91
CA GLY A 137 -5.72 9.48 -4.39
C GLY A 137 -4.99 8.16 -4.70
N HIS A 138 -3.92 7.84 -3.97
CA HIS A 138 -3.14 6.63 -4.21
C HIS A 138 -4.00 5.40 -3.95
N THR A 139 -4.80 5.41 -2.88
CA THR A 139 -5.75 4.34 -2.56
C THR A 139 -6.79 4.14 -3.66
N THR A 140 -7.35 5.21 -4.23
CA THR A 140 -8.34 5.11 -5.32
C THR A 140 -7.71 4.63 -6.62
N SER A 141 -6.48 5.04 -6.90
CA SER A 141 -5.71 4.59 -8.07
C SER A 141 -5.40 3.09 -7.97
N LEU A 142 -4.92 2.65 -6.80
CA LEU A 142 -4.68 1.23 -6.50
C LEU A 142 -5.95 0.39 -6.64
N LEU A 143 -7.09 0.89 -6.14
CA LEU A 143 -8.38 0.22 -6.26
C LEU A 143 -8.79 0.07 -7.72
N ALA A 144 -8.65 1.12 -8.54
CA ALA A 144 -8.97 1.07 -9.97
C ALA A 144 -8.08 0.07 -10.72
N ILE A 145 -6.77 0.07 -10.47
CA ILE A 145 -5.82 -0.90 -11.04
C ILE A 145 -6.22 -2.33 -10.64
N SER A 146 -6.54 -2.56 -9.36
CA SER A 146 -6.95 -3.89 -8.89
C SER A 146 -8.26 -4.38 -9.53
N SER A 147 -9.23 -3.47 -9.72
CA SER A 147 -10.50 -3.78 -10.37
C SER A 147 -10.31 -4.12 -11.85
N PHE A 148 -9.45 -3.37 -12.55
CA PHE A 148 -9.10 -3.67 -13.94
C PHE A 148 -8.35 -5.00 -14.08
N HIS A 149 -7.41 -5.29 -13.17
CA HIS A 149 -6.72 -6.58 -13.16
C HIS A 149 -7.72 -7.74 -12.97
N LEU A 150 -8.66 -7.63 -12.01
CA LEU A 150 -9.72 -8.64 -11.84
C LEU A 150 -10.61 -8.78 -13.09
N PHE A 151 -10.95 -7.67 -13.74
CA PHE A 151 -11.70 -7.71 -15.00
C PHE A 151 -10.96 -8.53 -16.07
N TRP A 152 -9.66 -8.28 -16.23
CA TRP A 152 -8.81 -9.01 -17.16
C TRP A 152 -8.68 -10.49 -16.80
N VAL A 153 -8.47 -10.81 -15.52
CA VAL A 153 -8.40 -12.20 -15.01
C VAL A 153 -9.69 -12.95 -15.30
N PHE A 154 -10.86 -12.38 -15.02
CA PHE A 154 -12.14 -13.03 -15.33
C PHE A 154 -12.40 -13.12 -16.84
N GLY A 155 -11.95 -12.14 -17.62
CA GLY A 155 -11.99 -12.19 -19.08
C GLY A 155 -11.17 -13.34 -19.65
N LEU A 156 -9.99 -13.61 -19.11
CA LEU A 156 -9.18 -14.78 -19.47
C LEU A 156 -9.80 -16.08 -18.98
N PHE A 157 -10.34 -16.09 -17.75
CA PHE A 157 -10.98 -17.27 -17.19
C PHE A 157 -12.16 -17.76 -18.05
N ARG A 158 -12.90 -16.84 -18.68
CA ARG A 158 -13.95 -17.16 -19.67
C ARG A 158 -13.43 -18.04 -20.81
N VAL A 159 -12.25 -17.74 -21.35
CA VAL A 159 -11.65 -18.54 -22.44
C VAL A 159 -11.17 -19.89 -21.91
N PHE A 160 -10.70 -19.90 -20.67
CA PHE A 160 -10.05 -21.05 -20.05
C PHE A 160 -11.04 -22.13 -19.54
N ILE A 161 -12.19 -21.73 -19.00
CA ILE A 161 -13.13 -22.62 -18.29
C ILE A 161 -13.71 -23.74 -19.18
N ASN A 162 -13.78 -23.52 -20.49
CA ASN A 162 -14.37 -24.46 -21.46
C ASN A 162 -13.34 -25.42 -22.10
N ASN A 163 -12.06 -25.37 -21.69
CA ASN A 163 -11.00 -26.20 -22.27
C ASN A 163 -11.00 -27.62 -21.69
N ASN A 164 -11.55 -28.60 -22.43
CA ASN A 164 -11.64 -29.99 -21.97
C ASN A 164 -10.29 -30.68 -21.77
N SER A 165 -9.31 -30.43 -22.64
CA SER A 165 -7.99 -31.10 -22.60
C SER A 165 -7.27 -30.86 -21.28
N LEU A 166 -7.41 -29.65 -20.71
CA LEU A 166 -6.83 -29.33 -19.43
C LEU A 166 -7.46 -30.15 -18.29
N TYR A 167 -8.78 -30.19 -18.19
CA TYR A 167 -9.45 -30.97 -17.13
C TYR A 167 -9.11 -32.46 -17.23
N GLU A 168 -9.06 -33.01 -18.44
CA GLU A 168 -8.66 -34.40 -18.68
C GLU A 168 -7.23 -34.68 -18.20
N SER A 169 -6.30 -33.74 -18.40
CA SER A 169 -4.91 -33.87 -17.95
C SER A 169 -4.79 -33.96 -16.42
N PHE A 170 -5.78 -33.46 -15.68
CA PHE A 170 -5.86 -33.53 -14.22
C PHE A 170 -6.86 -34.58 -13.71
N GLY A 171 -7.30 -35.51 -14.57
CA GLY A 171 -8.15 -36.65 -14.19
C GLY A 171 -9.66 -36.36 -14.17
N PHE A 172 -10.10 -35.21 -14.70
CA PHE A 172 -11.50 -34.83 -14.79
C PHE A 172 -12.03 -35.09 -16.20
N HIS A 173 -12.43 -36.34 -16.48
CA HIS A 173 -12.84 -36.76 -17.83
C HIS A 173 -14.30 -36.42 -18.19
N ASN A 174 -15.24 -36.61 -17.25
CA ASN A 174 -16.68 -36.49 -17.52
C ASN A 174 -17.34 -35.28 -16.84
N ILE A 175 -16.62 -34.59 -15.96
CA ILE A 175 -17.12 -33.47 -15.17
C ILE A 175 -16.15 -32.29 -15.27
N ARG A 176 -16.68 -31.08 -15.23
CA ARG A 176 -15.89 -29.83 -15.23
C ARG A 176 -16.31 -28.97 -14.05
N PRO A 177 -15.81 -29.26 -12.83
CA PRO A 177 -16.14 -28.45 -11.67
C PRO A 177 -15.53 -27.05 -11.80
N ILE A 178 -16.38 -26.02 -11.76
CA ILE A 178 -15.99 -24.61 -11.93
C ILE A 178 -14.86 -24.22 -10.96
N ILE A 179 -14.94 -24.69 -9.71
CA ILE A 179 -13.94 -24.38 -8.68
C ILE A 179 -12.56 -24.97 -9.02
N ILE A 180 -12.51 -26.18 -9.57
CA ILE A 180 -11.26 -26.81 -10.00
C ILE A 180 -10.70 -26.06 -11.21
N GLY A 181 -11.57 -25.68 -12.15
CA GLY A 181 -11.19 -24.84 -13.28
C GLY A 181 -10.51 -23.54 -12.84
N PHE A 182 -11.08 -22.87 -11.84
CA PHE A 182 -10.53 -21.63 -11.29
C PHE A 182 -9.19 -21.85 -10.58
N ILE A 183 -9.04 -22.95 -9.83
CA ILE A 183 -7.75 -23.30 -9.18
C ILE A 183 -6.67 -23.55 -10.24
N LEU A 184 -6.93 -24.40 -11.24
CA LEU A 184 -5.99 -24.70 -12.32
C LEU A 184 -5.63 -23.44 -13.11
N PHE A 185 -6.60 -22.55 -13.33
CA PHE A 185 -6.39 -21.27 -13.99
C PHE A 185 -5.42 -20.36 -13.22
N ASN A 186 -5.55 -20.25 -11.90
CA ASN A 186 -4.64 -19.46 -11.08
C ASN A 186 -3.20 -19.99 -11.16
N GLU A 187 -3.00 -21.31 -11.18
CA GLU A 187 -1.67 -21.91 -11.35
C GLU A 187 -1.06 -21.58 -12.73
N VAL A 188 -1.88 -21.59 -13.79
CA VAL A 188 -1.43 -21.21 -15.14
C VAL A 188 -1.09 -19.72 -15.25
N LEU A 189 -1.79 -18.86 -14.52
CA LEU A 189 -1.53 -17.42 -14.51
C LEU A 189 -0.29 -17.00 -13.69
N SER A 190 0.20 -17.87 -12.80
CA SER A 190 1.30 -17.57 -11.87
C SER A 190 2.53 -16.85 -12.49
N PRO A 191 3.02 -17.21 -13.70
CA PRO A 191 4.11 -16.46 -14.34
C PRO A 191 3.73 -15.03 -14.72
N THR A 192 2.49 -14.83 -15.19
CA THR A 192 1.99 -13.48 -15.52
C THR A 192 1.75 -12.67 -14.26
N ASP A 193 1.23 -13.27 -13.20
CA ASP A 193 1.05 -12.62 -11.90
C ASP A 193 2.37 -12.17 -11.30
N SER A 194 3.45 -12.92 -11.52
CA SER A 194 4.80 -12.52 -11.13
C SER A 194 5.25 -11.24 -11.83
N LEU A 195 4.98 -11.10 -13.14
CA LEU A 195 5.27 -9.87 -13.89
C LEU A 195 4.40 -8.69 -13.43
N VAL A 196 3.10 -8.94 -13.22
CA VAL A 196 2.18 -7.93 -12.69
C VAL A 196 2.64 -7.46 -11.30
N LYS A 197 3.06 -8.38 -10.43
CA LYS A 197 3.60 -8.07 -9.10
C LYS A 197 4.84 -7.17 -9.17
N LEU A 198 5.79 -7.48 -10.06
CA LEU A 198 6.96 -6.62 -10.26
C LEU A 198 6.54 -5.21 -10.70
N GLY A 199 5.66 -5.10 -11.70
CA GLY A 199 5.13 -3.82 -12.16
C GLY A 199 4.38 -3.06 -11.05
N MET A 200 3.64 -3.79 -10.22
CA MET A 200 2.90 -3.25 -9.09
C MET A 200 3.84 -2.69 -8.03
N ASN A 201 4.90 -3.40 -7.67
CA ASN A 201 5.89 -2.93 -6.72
C ASN A 201 6.65 -1.71 -7.24
N ILE A 202 6.99 -1.67 -8.53
CA ILE A 202 7.56 -0.48 -9.15
C ILE A 202 6.59 0.70 -9.02
N TRP A 203 5.30 0.48 -9.27
CA TRP A 203 4.27 1.50 -9.12
C TRP A 203 4.12 1.99 -7.68
N THR A 204 4.06 1.07 -6.70
CA THR A 204 3.94 1.45 -5.29
C THR A 204 5.18 2.16 -4.76
N ARG A 205 6.39 1.68 -5.09
CA ARG A 205 7.64 2.37 -4.75
C ARG A 205 7.68 3.76 -5.36
N ARG A 206 7.19 3.90 -6.59
CA ARG A 206 7.05 5.21 -7.22
C ARG A 206 6.10 6.10 -6.42
N MET A 207 5.00 5.62 -5.85
CA MET A 207 4.09 6.47 -5.06
C MET A 207 4.74 7.04 -3.78
N GLU A 208 5.72 6.34 -3.20
CA GLU A 208 6.45 6.75 -1.98
C GLU A 208 7.43 7.90 -2.26
N PHE A 209 8.22 7.77 -3.32
CA PHE A 209 9.43 8.57 -3.53
C PHE A 209 9.25 10.01 -3.94
N GLN A 210 8.05 10.34 -4.35
CA GLN A 210 7.94 11.13 -5.56
C GLN A 210 7.96 12.59 -5.08
N ALA A 211 9.21 13.08 -5.01
CA ALA A 211 9.68 14.26 -4.30
C ALA A 211 11.05 14.74 -4.75
N GLY A 212 11.10 15.83 -5.51
CA GLY A 212 12.32 16.56 -5.79
C GLY A 212 12.63 16.66 -7.29
N MET A 213 12.99 17.87 -7.72
CA MET A 213 13.51 18.20 -9.05
C MET A 213 14.24 17.03 -9.71
N SER A 214 13.86 16.68 -10.94
CA SER A 214 14.73 16.02 -11.93
C SER A 214 15.77 15.04 -11.35
N CYS A 215 15.39 14.15 -10.44
CA CYS A 215 16.26 13.03 -10.13
C CYS A 215 15.87 11.94 -11.11
N LYS A 216 16.60 11.94 -12.24
CA LYS A 216 16.92 10.72 -12.97
C LYS A 216 17.07 9.60 -11.95
N ILE A 217 16.38 8.49 -12.19
CA ILE A 217 16.65 7.20 -11.56
C ILE A 217 18.19 7.10 -11.40
N PRO A 218 18.73 6.93 -10.18
CA PRO A 218 20.17 6.83 -10.00
C PRO A 218 20.70 5.71 -10.92
N PRO A 219 21.75 5.96 -11.72
CA PRO A 219 22.25 5.04 -12.75
C PRO A 219 23.12 3.92 -12.15
N TYR A 220 22.79 3.44 -10.95
CA TYR A 220 23.39 2.21 -10.45
C TYR A 220 22.54 1.06 -10.99
N TYR A 221 23.14 0.30 -11.91
CA TYR A 221 22.66 -0.86 -12.67
C TYR A 221 22.17 -0.55 -14.11
N PRO A 222 22.90 -1.04 -15.14
CA PRO A 222 22.76 -0.58 -16.52
C PRO A 222 21.67 -1.36 -17.28
N PRO A 223 21.15 -0.77 -18.36
CA PRO A 223 21.08 -1.49 -19.62
C PRO A 223 22.03 -0.83 -20.63
N ILE A 224 22.69 -1.70 -21.38
CA ILE A 224 23.63 -1.45 -22.47
C ILE A 224 23.28 -0.16 -23.25
N THR A 225 24.26 0.75 -23.36
CA THR A 225 24.60 1.61 -24.53
C THR A 225 25.05 3.01 -24.09
N LEU A 226 26.29 3.33 -24.45
CA LEU A 226 26.92 4.65 -24.47
C LEU A 226 25.97 5.76 -24.94
N LEU A 227 25.93 6.91 -24.25
CA LEU A 227 25.98 8.23 -24.89
C LEU A 227 26.19 9.37 -23.88
N ARG A 228 27.29 10.06 -24.13
CA ARG A 228 27.81 11.34 -23.62
C ARG A 228 26.75 12.38 -23.24
N CYS A 229 27.02 13.08 -22.13
CA CYS A 229 26.39 14.36 -21.78
C CYS A 229 26.61 15.42 -22.88
N SER A 230 25.55 16.12 -23.27
CA SER A 230 25.62 17.41 -23.96
C SER A 230 24.45 18.32 -23.56
N ASN A 231 24.74 19.62 -23.54
CA ASN A 231 23.94 20.72 -23.00
C ASN A 231 22.74 21.10 -23.88
N SER A 232 21.52 20.70 -23.50
CA SER A 232 20.21 21.26 -23.93
C SER A 232 19.87 21.19 -25.45
N PRO A 233 18.59 21.10 -25.88
CA PRO A 233 17.54 22.09 -25.61
C PRO A 233 16.25 21.53 -25.01
N LYS A 234 15.55 22.40 -24.28
CA LYS A 234 14.54 22.16 -23.24
C LYS A 234 13.10 21.86 -23.71
N GLU A 235 12.84 21.52 -24.97
CA GLU A 235 11.46 21.51 -25.49
C GLU A 235 10.87 20.13 -25.82
N ILE A 236 11.67 19.06 -25.93
CA ILE A 236 11.12 17.70 -26.17
C ILE A 236 10.67 17.01 -24.87
N TYR A 237 11.26 17.37 -23.72
CA TYR A 237 10.84 16.85 -22.41
C TYR A 237 9.56 17.51 -21.88
N LYS A 238 9.19 18.68 -22.40
CA LYS A 238 8.00 19.43 -21.96
C LYS A 238 6.69 18.79 -22.43
N LEU A 239 6.69 18.12 -23.59
CA LEU A 239 5.48 17.57 -24.21
C LEU A 239 5.09 16.19 -23.65
N LEU A 240 6.04 15.44 -23.08
CA LEU A 240 5.80 14.17 -22.37
C LEU A 240 5.50 14.38 -20.87
N LEU A 241 5.74 15.58 -20.34
CA LEU A 241 5.44 15.98 -18.95
C LEU A 241 4.08 16.68 -18.78
N THR A 242 3.33 16.92 -19.87
CA THR A 242 2.03 17.61 -19.85
C THR A 242 0.82 16.70 -19.55
N ILE A 243 1.03 15.41 -19.25
CA ILE A 243 -0.03 14.52 -18.78
C ILE A 243 0.23 14.15 -17.32
N SER A 244 -0.53 14.80 -16.44
CA SER A 244 -0.67 14.59 -14.98
C SER A 244 0.20 15.46 -14.05
N PRO A 245 -0.36 16.55 -13.47
CA PRO A 245 0.24 17.24 -12.34
C PRO A 245 -0.10 16.48 -11.05
N PHE A 246 0.74 15.53 -10.62
CA PHE A 246 0.56 14.79 -9.36
C PHE A 246 1.86 14.86 -8.53
N LEU A 247 1.84 15.55 -7.38
CA LEU A 247 2.96 15.87 -6.45
C LEU A 247 2.85 15.07 -5.13
N LEU A 248 3.87 14.35 -4.63
CA LEU A 248 3.64 13.09 -3.87
C LEU A 248 4.17 13.03 -2.42
N THR A 249 4.15 11.87 -1.74
CA THR A 249 3.95 11.76 -0.28
C THR A 249 5.15 12.11 0.60
N ASP A 250 6.36 11.60 0.32
CA ASP A 250 7.58 12.08 0.98
C ASP A 250 7.88 13.56 0.62
N GLU A 251 7.48 14.02 -0.58
CA GLU A 251 7.64 15.43 -1.02
C GLU A 251 6.73 16.34 -0.24
N PHE A 252 5.51 15.88 -0.06
CA PHE A 252 4.46 16.62 0.56
C PHE A 252 4.83 16.88 2.01
N SER A 253 5.35 15.86 2.71
CA SER A 253 5.91 16.02 4.05
C SER A 253 7.12 16.97 4.06
N ASN A 254 8.04 16.86 3.09
CA ASN A 254 9.20 17.76 2.97
C ASN A 254 8.81 19.23 2.69
N ARG A 255 7.86 19.46 1.76
CA ARG A 255 7.29 20.78 1.45
C ARG A 255 6.56 21.40 2.63
N LEU A 256 6.02 20.56 3.52
CA LEU A 256 5.44 21.01 4.79
C LEU A 256 6.50 21.31 5.87
N GLY A 257 7.77 21.02 5.60
CA GLY A 257 8.91 21.32 6.48
C GLY A 257 9.34 20.17 7.39
N TYR A 258 8.77 18.96 7.23
CA TYR A 258 9.00 17.83 8.15
C TYR A 258 10.14 16.89 7.72
N ALA A 259 11.07 17.34 6.88
CA ALA A 259 12.12 16.48 6.33
C ALA A 259 12.98 15.79 7.40
N ARG A 260 13.38 16.53 8.43
CA ARG A 260 14.24 16.01 9.51
C ARG A 260 13.49 15.05 10.41
N GLU A 261 12.27 15.39 10.78
CA GLU A 261 11.38 14.60 11.62
C GLU A 261 10.98 13.29 10.92
N LEU A 262 10.69 13.35 9.62
CA LEU A 262 10.39 12.19 8.80
C LEU A 262 11.62 11.27 8.72
N ALA A 263 12.80 11.79 8.40
CA ALA A 263 14.03 11.01 8.36
C ALA A 263 14.31 10.30 9.70
N SER A 264 14.22 11.02 10.82
CA SER A 264 14.37 10.45 12.17
C SER A 264 13.36 9.34 12.44
N SER A 265 12.09 9.55 12.09
CA SER A 265 11.03 8.55 12.27
C SER A 265 11.30 7.27 11.47
N LEU A 266 11.75 7.38 10.20
CA LEU A 266 12.04 6.24 9.34
C LEU A 266 13.19 5.38 9.90
N ILE A 267 14.23 6.02 10.44
CA ILE A 267 15.37 5.33 11.05
C ILE A 267 14.94 4.60 12.32
N LYS A 268 14.15 5.26 13.18
CA LYS A 268 13.63 4.64 14.41
C LYS A 268 12.74 3.44 14.08
N LEU A 269 11.87 3.56 13.09
CA LEU A 269 11.03 2.45 12.61
C LEU A 269 11.88 1.29 12.08
N GLN A 270 12.92 1.58 11.30
CA GLN A 270 13.85 0.57 10.79
C GLN A 270 14.54 -0.19 11.92
N ILE A 271 15.10 0.53 12.91
CA ILE A 271 15.78 -0.06 14.07
C ILE A 271 14.82 -0.95 14.87
N GLN A 272 13.60 -0.46 15.12
CA GLN A 272 12.60 -1.19 15.90
C GLN A 272 12.11 -2.47 15.20
N ASN A 273 11.95 -2.40 13.88
CA ASN A 273 11.45 -3.52 13.10
C ASN A 273 12.56 -4.52 12.73
N LEU A 274 13.83 -4.22 13.08
CA LEU A 274 15.01 -4.98 12.66
C LEU A 274 15.01 -5.25 11.15
N SER A 275 14.52 -4.25 10.39
CA SER A 275 14.35 -4.35 8.95
C SER A 275 15.71 -4.41 8.24
N SER A 276 15.76 -5.10 7.10
CA SER A 276 16.98 -5.24 6.30
C SER A 276 17.53 -3.87 5.90
N MET A 277 18.79 -3.60 6.26
CA MET A 277 19.46 -2.31 6.03
C MET A 277 19.80 -2.08 4.55
N ASP A 278 20.30 -3.11 3.89
CA ASP A 278 20.61 -3.11 2.47
C ASP A 278 20.03 -4.38 1.85
N ALA A 279 19.56 -4.26 0.62
CA ALA A 279 18.96 -5.36 -0.11
C ALA A 279 19.37 -5.27 -1.57
N ASP A 280 19.59 -6.44 -2.18
CA ASP A 280 19.89 -6.52 -3.61
C ASP A 280 18.80 -5.81 -4.44
N TRP A 281 19.20 -5.13 -5.51
CA TRP A 281 18.31 -4.32 -6.34
C TRP A 281 17.19 -5.17 -6.97
N MET A 282 17.48 -6.41 -7.36
CA MET A 282 16.52 -7.31 -7.99
C MET A 282 15.57 -7.86 -6.93
N TYR A 283 16.11 -8.25 -5.77
CA TYR A 283 15.30 -8.69 -4.63
C TYR A 283 14.34 -7.59 -4.15
N SER A 284 14.84 -6.37 -3.93
CA SER A 284 14.03 -5.23 -3.47
C SER A 284 12.99 -4.82 -4.51
N ALA A 285 13.29 -4.85 -5.81
CA ALA A 285 12.31 -4.58 -6.86
C ALA A 285 11.14 -5.58 -6.84
N TYR A 286 11.40 -6.86 -6.58
CA TYR A 286 10.37 -7.89 -6.62
C TYR A 286 9.63 -8.12 -5.29
N HIS A 287 10.26 -7.86 -4.16
CA HIS A 287 9.69 -8.16 -2.84
C HIS A 287 9.22 -6.94 -2.06
N TYR A 288 9.78 -5.76 -2.28
CA TYR A 288 9.46 -4.59 -1.46
C TYR A 288 8.49 -3.64 -2.17
N SER A 289 7.35 -3.42 -1.54
CA SER A 289 6.36 -2.42 -1.96
C SER A 289 6.80 -0.99 -1.60
N HIS A 290 7.63 -0.85 -0.57
CA HIS A 290 8.27 0.40 -0.16
C HIS A 290 9.75 0.38 -0.54
N PRO A 291 10.32 1.52 -0.90
CA PRO A 291 11.75 1.60 -1.12
C PRO A 291 12.56 1.43 0.17
N ILE A 292 13.81 1.02 0.02
CA ILE A 292 14.70 0.83 1.17
C ILE A 292 15.02 2.16 1.86
N LEU A 293 15.36 2.10 3.15
CA LEU A 293 15.61 3.28 3.97
C LEU A 293 16.62 4.24 3.33
N THR A 294 17.74 3.72 2.81
CA THR A 294 18.79 4.54 2.20
C THR A 294 18.30 5.35 1.00
N GLU A 295 17.45 4.77 0.16
CA GLU A 295 16.85 5.46 -0.97
C GLU A 295 15.90 6.58 -0.50
N ARG A 296 15.08 6.30 0.53
CA ARG A 296 14.13 7.29 1.09
C ARG A 296 14.84 8.46 1.77
N LEU A 297 15.86 8.17 2.59
CA LEU A 297 16.65 9.20 3.26
C LEU A 297 17.37 10.11 2.25
N LYS A 298 17.87 9.53 1.15
CA LYS A 298 18.46 10.29 0.04
C LYS A 298 17.43 11.18 -0.65
N ALA A 299 16.21 10.69 -0.87
CA ALA A 299 15.12 11.47 -1.47
C ALA A 299 14.69 12.65 -0.59
N VAL A 300 14.68 12.46 0.74
CA VAL A 300 14.40 13.52 1.72
C VAL A 300 15.56 14.54 1.84
N GLY A 301 16.73 14.24 1.25
CA GLY A 301 17.91 15.10 1.30
C GLY A 301 18.58 15.11 2.68
N TRP A 302 18.40 14.05 3.47
CA TRP A 302 18.93 13.97 4.82
C TRP A 302 20.43 13.64 4.83
N THR A 303 21.20 14.44 5.56
CA THR A 303 22.60 14.18 5.90
C THR A 303 22.73 13.97 7.40
N SER A 304 23.47 12.95 7.84
CA SER A 304 23.60 12.61 9.26
C SER A 304 24.41 13.69 10.01
N GLU A 305 23.72 14.56 10.74
CA GLU A 305 24.37 15.55 11.64
C GLU A 305 24.65 14.93 13.02
N HIS A 306 23.78 14.03 13.51
CA HIS A 306 23.89 13.34 14.82
C HIS A 306 23.34 11.90 14.78
N LYS A 307 23.76 11.04 15.73
CA LYS A 307 23.23 9.68 15.88
C LYS A 307 21.76 9.74 16.34
N VAL A 308 20.85 9.20 15.53
CA VAL A 308 19.44 9.03 15.91
C VAL A 308 19.36 7.84 16.86
N SER A 309 19.07 8.10 18.13
CA SER A 309 18.94 7.05 19.15
C SER A 309 17.50 6.53 19.23
N SER A 310 17.36 5.23 19.50
CA SER A 310 16.08 4.62 19.83
C SER A 310 15.70 4.97 21.28
N ALA A 311 14.42 4.92 21.62
CA ALA A 311 13.98 5.23 22.99
C ALA A 311 14.64 4.33 24.07
N GLY A 312 15.10 3.12 23.70
CA GLY A 312 15.83 2.22 24.61
C GLY A 312 17.25 2.68 24.95
N ASP A 313 17.89 3.48 24.09
CA ASP A 313 19.24 4.01 24.36
C ASP A 313 19.25 5.13 25.43
N ALA A 314 18.08 5.67 25.77
CA ALA A 314 17.95 6.71 26.80
C ALA A 314 17.96 6.13 28.22
N GLU A 315 17.49 4.89 28.40
CA GLU A 315 17.52 4.20 29.71
C GLU A 315 18.93 3.71 30.06
N GLU A 316 19.72 3.26 29.08
CA GLU A 316 21.09 2.76 29.32
C GLU A 316 22.10 3.87 29.68
N LYS A 317 21.80 5.14 29.38
CA LYS A 317 22.65 6.29 29.78
C LYS A 317 22.37 6.83 31.18
N THR A 318 21.46 6.20 31.92
CA THR A 318 21.10 6.61 33.29
C THR A 318 21.41 5.52 34.33
N GLN A 319 22.33 4.61 34.02
CA GLN A 319 22.98 3.72 35.00
C GLN A 319 24.48 4.00 35.05
#